data_AF-A0A8T4V478-F1
#
_entry.id   AF-A0A8T4V478-F1
#
_cell.length_a   1.000
_cell.length_b   1.000
_cell.length_c   1.000
_cell.angle_alpha   90.00
_cell.angle_beta   90.00
_cell.angle_gamma   90.00
#
_symmetry.space_group_name_H-M   'P 1'
#
loop_
_entity.id
_entity.type
_entity.pdbx_description
1 polymer ?
#
loop_
_entity_poly.entity_id
_entity_poly.type
_entity_poly.pdbx_seq_one_letter_code
_entity_poly.pdbx_strand_id
1 'polypeptide(L)'
;MYFKNKLIILTTIRFIYKPNEKTELIVLDMNLDEEKMRDQITAALKKKISGDVAVNLISGSGKEHMALLGALTKCGVGIRFVTSTEQGIKEL
;
A
#
# COMPACT_ATOMS: atom_id res chain seq x y z
N MET A 1 -18.83 0.38 7.28
CA MET A 1 -17.74 0.89 8.14
C MET A 1 -16.80 1.69 7.24
N TYR A 2 -16.92 3.03 7.24
CA TYR A 2 -16.17 3.88 6.30
C TYR A 2 -14.77 4.14 6.86
N PHE A 3 -13.74 3.64 6.17
CA PHE A 3 -12.35 3.97 6.48
C PHE A 3 -12.11 5.46 6.23
N LYS A 4 -12.24 6.27 7.28
CA LYS A 4 -11.61 7.57 7.35
C LYS A 4 -10.12 7.32 7.55
N ASN A 5 -9.34 7.38 6.48
CA ASN A 5 -8.04 8.06 6.40
C ASN A 5 -7.22 7.52 5.21
N LYS A 6 -6.74 8.46 4.38
CA LYS A 6 -5.77 8.39 3.27
C LYS A 6 -5.54 7.02 2.62
N LEU A 7 -5.92 6.92 1.34
CA LEU A 7 -5.60 5.77 0.49
C LEU A 7 -4.22 5.98 -0.13
N ILE A 8 -3.28 5.09 0.19
CA ILE A 8 -1.95 5.11 -0.39
C ILE A 8 -1.88 4.00 -1.43
N ILE A 9 -1.65 4.39 -2.68
CA ILE A 9 -1.57 3.46 -3.80
C ILE A 9 -0.10 3.26 -4.13
N LEU A 10 0.36 2.02 -3.98
CA LEU A 10 1.62 1.53 -4.51
C LEU A 10 1.28 0.79 -5.79
N THR A 11 1.57 1.38 -6.95
CA THR A 11 1.28 0.75 -8.24
C THR A 11 2.46 0.84 -9.19
N THR A 12 2.65 -0.25 -9.93
CA THR A 12 3.61 -0.44 -11.02
C THR A 12 2.94 -0.37 -12.41
N ILE A 13 1.83 0.39 -12.55
CA ILE A 13 1.13 0.82 -13.80
C ILE A 13 -0.29 0.21 -13.96
N ARG A 14 -1.23 1.09 -14.36
CA ARG A 14 -2.65 0.90 -14.77
C ARG A 14 -3.59 0.29 -13.73
N PHE A 15 -4.06 1.14 -12.82
CA PHE A 15 -5.35 0.96 -12.16
C PHE A 15 -6.39 1.92 -12.72
N ILE A 16 -7.63 1.44 -12.86
CA ILE A 16 -8.84 2.24 -13.12
C ILE A 16 -9.29 2.88 -11.78
N TYR A 17 -8.37 3.40 -10.99
CA TYR A 17 -8.70 4.17 -9.79
C TYR A 17 -8.62 5.65 -10.15
N LYS A 18 -9.71 6.40 -9.97
CA LYS A 18 -9.70 7.85 -10.10
C LYS A 18 -9.10 8.44 -8.83
N PRO A 19 -7.83 8.93 -8.85
CA PRO A 19 -7.25 9.57 -7.69
C PRO A 19 -8.15 10.75 -7.28
N ASN A 20 -8.42 10.83 -5.99
CA ASN A 20 -9.04 12.00 -5.37
C ASN A 20 -7.98 12.77 -4.57
N GLU A 21 -8.38 13.89 -3.97
CA GLU A 21 -7.50 14.75 -3.16
C GLU A 21 -6.83 14.03 -1.96
N LYS A 22 -7.32 12.85 -1.57
CA LYS A 22 -6.79 12.04 -0.46
C LYS A 22 -5.92 10.87 -0.93
N THR A 23 -5.58 10.82 -2.22
CA THR A 23 -4.78 9.77 -2.83
C THR A 23 -3.34 10.22 -2.94
N GLU A 24 -2.41 9.38 -2.47
CA GLU A 24 -0.98 9.60 -2.65
C GLU A 24 -0.36 8.44 -3.42
N LEU A 25 0.36 8.78 -4.50
CA LEU A 25 1.12 7.82 -5.30
C LEU A 25 2.57 7.79 -4.81
N ILE A 26 3.04 6.59 -4.46
CA ILE A 26 4.45 6.36 -4.12
C ILE A 26 5.06 5.54 -5.25
N VAL A 27 6.07 6.12 -5.91
CA VAL A 27 6.82 5.47 -6.99
C VAL A 27 8.05 4.76 -6.40
N LEU A 28 8.24 3.49 -6.75
CA LEU A 28 9.34 2.65 -6.28
C LEU A 28 10.27 2.29 -7.44
N ASP A 29 11.57 2.15 -7.13
CA ASP A 29 12.53 1.59 -8.07
C ASP A 29 12.56 0.06 -7.94
N MET A 30 12.11 -0.61 -9.00
CA MET A 30 11.97 -2.06 -9.08
C MET A 30 13.29 -2.81 -9.20
N ASN A 31 14.38 -2.11 -9.50
CA ASN A 31 15.72 -2.68 -9.60
C ASN A 31 16.40 -2.82 -8.23
N LEU A 32 15.84 -2.20 -7.20
CA LEU A 32 16.34 -2.34 -5.84
C LEU A 32 16.15 -3.77 -5.33
N ASP A 33 17.07 -4.16 -4.45
CA ASP A 33 16.90 -5.32 -3.58
C ASP A 33 15.70 -5.11 -2.63
N GLU A 34 15.20 -6.23 -2.09
CA GLU A 34 14.01 -6.23 -1.24
C GLU A 34 14.17 -5.32 -0.01
N GLU A 35 15.36 -5.31 0.60
CA GLU A 35 15.63 -4.53 1.81
C GLU A 35 15.60 -3.03 1.56
N LYS A 36 16.26 -2.55 0.49
CA LYS A 36 16.23 -1.15 0.10
C LYS A 36 14.83 -0.72 -0.33
N MET A 37 14.11 -1.57 -1.07
CA MET A 37 12.73 -1.29 -1.44
C MET A 37 11.84 -1.14 -0.21
N ARG A 38 11.94 -2.07 0.75
CA ARG A 38 11.24 -1.99 2.04
C ARG A 38 11.58 -0.70 2.78
N ASP A 39 12.85 -0.31 2.84
CA ASP A 39 13.27 0.87 3.59
C ASP A 39 12.81 2.17 2.91
N GLN A 40 12.80 2.22 1.57
CA GLN A 40 12.19 3.30 0.79
C GLN A 40 10.69 3.42 1.07
N ILE A 41 9.95 2.30 1.03
CA ILE A 41 8.52 2.26 1.37
C ILE A 41 8.29 2.73 2.82
N THR A 42 9.10 2.24 3.76
CA THR A 42 9.00 2.59 5.18
C THR A 42 9.20 4.08 5.38
N ALA A 43 10.23 4.68 4.78
CA ALA A 43 10.49 6.12 4.87
C ALA A 43 9.33 6.96 4.31
N ALA A 44 8.74 6.51 3.20
CA ALA A 44 7.61 7.18 2.58
C ALA A 44 6.31 7.10 3.41
N LEU A 45 6.12 6.00 4.15
CA LEU A 45 4.88 5.71 4.89
C LEU A 45 4.91 6.13 6.37
N LYS A 46 6.05 6.03 7.07
CA LYS A 46 6.14 6.10 8.54
C LYS A 46 5.50 7.33 9.19
N LYS A 47 5.45 8.47 8.50
CA LYS A 47 4.84 9.71 8.99
C LYS A 47 3.42 9.97 8.47
N LYS A 48 2.88 9.07 7.65
CA LYS A 48 1.62 9.24 6.92
C LYS A 48 0.53 8.27 7.35
N ILE A 49 0.90 7.14 7.93
CA ILE A 49 -0.02 6.08 8.37
C ILE A 49 0.15 5.80 9.87
N SER A 50 -0.94 5.39 10.51
CA SER A 50 -1.00 4.99 11.92
C SER A 50 -2.26 4.16 12.15
N GLY A 51 -2.24 3.20 13.08
CA GLY A 51 -3.38 2.33 13.38
C GLY A 51 -3.56 1.22 12.33
N ASP A 52 -4.81 0.90 12.00
CA ASP A 52 -5.13 -0.14 11.01
C ASP A 52 -5.13 0.41 9.58
N VAL A 53 -4.45 -0.28 8.68
CA VAL A 53 -4.31 0.08 7.27
C VAL A 53 -4.93 -1.00 6.40
N ALA A 54 -5.80 -0.58 5.49
CA ALA A 54 -6.35 -1.44 4.45
C ALA A 54 -5.32 -1.63 3.33
N VAL A 55 -4.98 -2.88 3.02
CA VAL A 55 -3.93 -3.24 2.04
C VAL A 55 -4.51 -4.16 0.98
N ASN A 56 -4.26 -3.81 -0.28
CA ASN A 56 -4.59 -4.65 -1.43
C ASN A 56 -3.31 -5.15 -2.08
N LEU A 57 -3.17 -6.47 -2.22
CA LEU A 57 -2.00 -7.16 -2.80
C LEU A 57 -2.36 -7.94 -4.07
N ILE A 58 -3.48 -7.64 -4.72
CA ILE A 58 -3.93 -8.35 -5.93
C ILE A 58 -2.95 -8.22 -7.09
N SER A 59 -2.21 -7.11 -7.14
CA SER A 59 -1.19 -6.84 -8.14
C SER A 59 0.18 -6.71 -7.50
N GLY A 60 1.22 -7.01 -8.28
CA GLY A 60 2.61 -6.90 -7.88
C GLY A 60 3.32 -8.25 -7.81
N SER A 61 4.64 -8.22 -7.71
CA SER A 61 5.46 -9.42 -7.55
C SER A 61 5.63 -9.83 -6.08
N GLY A 62 6.02 -11.08 -5.84
CA GLY A 62 6.33 -11.55 -4.48
C GLY A 62 7.38 -10.68 -3.78
N LYS A 63 8.36 -10.16 -4.52
CA LYS A 63 9.36 -9.21 -3.99
C LYS A 63 8.72 -7.90 -3.49
N GLU A 64 7.79 -7.33 -4.25
CA GLU A 64 7.06 -6.11 -3.86
C GLU A 64 6.18 -6.34 -2.65
N HIS A 65 5.47 -7.47 -2.62
CA HIS A 65 4.60 -7.82 -1.51
C HIS A 65 5.39 -7.99 -0.22
N MET A 66 6.54 -8.68 -0.28
CA MET A 66 7.41 -8.87 0.89
C MET A 66 7.98 -7.53 1.37
N ALA A 67 8.46 -6.68 0.44
CA ALA A 67 8.97 -5.36 0.78
C ALA A 67 7.89 -4.46 1.44
N LEU A 68 6.67 -4.46 0.91
CA LEU A 68 5.55 -3.70 1.45
C LEU A 68 5.10 -4.21 2.82
N LEU A 69 4.88 -5.51 2.98
CA LEU A 69 4.48 -6.10 4.25
C LEU A 69 5.54 -5.88 5.33
N GLY A 70 6.83 -6.02 4.97
CA GLY A 70 7.94 -5.70 5.86
C GLY A 70 7.95 -4.22 6.28
N ALA A 71 7.66 -3.32 5.35
CA ALA A 71 7.61 -1.88 5.64
C ALA A 71 6.44 -1.52 6.56
N LEU A 72 5.26 -2.09 6.34
CA LEU A 72 4.09 -1.90 7.21
C LEU A 72 4.34 -2.46 8.61
N THR A 73 4.96 -3.64 8.70
CA THR A 73 5.36 -4.24 9.98
C THR A 73 6.34 -3.32 10.73
N LYS A 74 7.34 -2.75 10.05
CA LYS A 74 8.26 -1.75 10.63
C LYS A 74 7.57 -0.44 11.04
N CYS A 75 6.48 -0.07 10.40
CA CYS A 75 5.67 1.09 10.78
C CYS A 75 4.80 0.82 12.01
N GLY A 76 4.67 -0.45 12.45
CA GLY A 76 3.86 -0.83 13.61
C GLY A 76 2.36 -0.63 13.39
N VAL A 77 1.88 -0.81 12.15
CA VAL A 77 0.47 -0.67 11.80
C VAL A 77 -0.22 -2.03 11.71
N GLY A 78 -1.52 -2.06 12.05
CA GLY A 78 -2.37 -3.23 11.78
C GLY A 78 -2.67 -3.33 10.29
N ILE A 79 -2.81 -4.55 9.76
CA ILE A 79 -3.06 -4.79 8.34
C ILE A 79 -4.43 -5.44 8.17
N ARG A 80 -5.27 -4.85 7.32
CA ARG A 80 -6.57 -5.42 6.89
C ARG A 80 -6.54 -5.66 5.40
N PHE A 81 -6.65 -6.91 4.97
CA PHE A 81 -6.60 -7.23 3.55
C PHE A 81 -7.91 -6.86 2.87
N VAL A 82 -7.81 -6.11 1.79
CA VAL A 82 -8.97 -5.67 1.00
C VAL A 82 -8.73 -5.92 -0.48
N THR A 83 -9.83 -6.08 -1.21
CA THR A 83 -9.89 -6.14 -2.66
C THR A 83 -10.80 -5.04 -3.20
N SER A 84 -10.52 -4.58 -4.42
CA SER A 84 -11.43 -3.71 -5.15
C SER A 84 -12.29 -4.56 -6.09
N THR A 85 -13.60 -4.45 -5.96
CA THR A 85 -14.59 -5.06 -6.85
C THR A 85 -15.40 -3.96 -7.56
N GLU A 86 -16.23 -4.33 -8.53
CA GLU A 86 -17.15 -3.40 -9.20
C GLU A 86 -18.14 -2.73 -8.23
N GLN A 87 -18.40 -3.37 -7.09
CA GLN A 87 -19.32 -2.91 -6.05
C GLN A 87 -18.62 -2.04 -4.98
N GLY A 88 -17.29 -1.87 -5.06
CA GLY A 88 -16.50 -1.06 -4.13
C GLY A 88 -15.36 -1.84 -3.48
N ILE A 89 -14.93 -1.41 -2.29
CA ILE A 89 -13.86 -2.05 -1.53
C ILE A 89 -14.48 -3.13 -0.63
N LYS A 90 -13.97 -4.36 -0.74
CA LYS A 90 -14.39 -5.51 0.07
C LYS A 90 -13.21 -6.02 0.90
N GLU A 91 -13.46 -6.37 2.15
CA GLU A 91 -12.47 -7.05 3.01
C GLU A 91 -12.39 -8.54 2.68
N LEU A 92 -11.20 -9.11 2.73
CA LEU A 92 -10.93 -10.53 2.48
C LEU A 92 -11.09 -11.38 3.73
#